data_AF-I4DJH8-F1
#
_entry.id   AF-I4DJH8-F1
#
_cell.length_a   1.000
_cell.length_b   1.000
_cell.length_c   1.000
_cell.angle_alpha   90.00
_cell.angle_beta   90.00
_cell.angle_gamma   90.00
#
_symmetry.space_group_name_H-M   'P 1'
#
loop_
_entity.id
_entity.type
_entity.pdbx_description
1 polymer ?
#
loop_
_entity_poly.entity_id
_entity_poly.type
_entity_poly.pdbx_seq_one_letter_code
_entity_poly.pdbx_strand_id
1 'polypeptide(L)'
;MIMKQRGFQFVNPTDNWFPGLDELKQELQSWDWCFGRTPVFTVSRTFPVPAELLAPSKVYTATQELVINMTVEKGLIDDVTLSIPPGLIESGFHGEASVITHLKGKRFTSEALNALQDAMLTRHLNSDVKKLDEKEQFVAKCFDQVVNTI
;
A
#
# COMPACT_ATOMS: atom_id res chain seq x y z
N MET A 1 1.21 -20.06 48.89
CA MET A 1 0.20 -19.60 49.86
C MET A 1 -1.12 -19.46 49.10
N ILE A 2 -1.99 -20.49 49.13
CA ILE A 2 -3.29 -20.46 48.44
C ILE A 2 -4.28 -19.83 49.41
N MET A 3 -4.65 -18.57 49.19
CA MET A 3 -5.63 -17.88 50.03
C MET A 3 -7.01 -18.50 49.82
N LYS A 4 -7.68 -18.89 50.91
CA LYS A 4 -9.08 -19.35 50.89
C LYS A 4 -9.97 -18.24 50.34
N GLN A 5 -10.56 -18.45 49.17
CA GLN A 5 -11.41 -17.47 48.52
C GLN A 5 -12.89 -17.85 48.57
N ARG A 6 -13.73 -16.86 48.90
CA ARG A 6 -15.20 -16.96 48.98
C ARG A 6 -15.83 -16.92 47.58
N GLY A 7 -15.42 -17.82 46.69
CA GLY A 7 -16.00 -18.00 45.36
C GLY A 7 -15.46 -17.09 44.24
N PHE A 8 -14.60 -16.12 44.53
CA PHE A 8 -13.98 -15.25 43.51
C PHE A 8 -12.47 -15.13 43.72
N GLN A 9 -11.72 -15.31 42.63
CA GLN A 9 -10.28 -15.12 42.56
C GLN A 9 -9.98 -13.78 41.90
N PHE A 10 -9.50 -12.83 42.70
CA PHE A 10 -8.89 -11.62 42.17
C PHE A 10 -7.47 -11.95 41.69
N VAL A 11 -7.16 -11.55 40.45
CA VAL A 11 -5.85 -11.70 39.83
C VAL A 11 -5.28 -10.30 39.63
N ASN A 12 -4.03 -10.11 40.04
CA ASN A 12 -3.27 -8.89 39.74
C ASN A 12 -2.45 -9.13 38.47
N PRO A 13 -2.82 -8.57 37.30
CA PRO A 13 -2.17 -8.85 36.02
C PRO A 13 -0.92 -7.99 35.82
N THR A 14 -0.05 -7.92 36.82
CA THR A 14 1.23 -7.21 36.73
C THR A 14 2.37 -8.20 36.61
N ASP A 15 3.40 -7.83 35.86
CA ASP A 15 4.58 -8.68 35.64
C ASP A 15 5.30 -9.03 36.95
N ASN A 16 5.24 -8.14 37.95
CA ASN A 16 5.75 -8.39 39.30
C ASN A 16 5.10 -9.61 39.99
N TRP A 17 3.84 -9.92 39.68
CA TRP A 17 3.12 -11.08 40.23
C TRP A 17 3.15 -12.29 39.29
N PHE A 18 3.27 -12.04 37.98
CA PHE A 18 3.35 -13.05 36.94
C PHE A 18 4.46 -12.67 35.95
N PRO A 19 5.72 -13.03 36.25
CA PRO A 19 6.85 -12.67 35.41
C PRO A 19 6.71 -13.24 34.00
N GLY A 20 6.99 -12.44 32.99
CA GLY A 20 6.91 -12.82 31.57
C GLY A 20 5.57 -12.47 30.91
N LEU A 21 4.65 -11.78 31.62
CA LEU A 21 3.45 -11.21 30.99
C LEU A 21 3.81 -10.13 29.99
N ASP A 22 4.80 -9.30 30.29
CA ASP A 22 5.25 -8.25 29.37
C ASP A 22 5.93 -8.85 28.13
N GLU A 23 6.73 -9.90 28.30
CA GLU A 23 7.34 -10.65 27.18
C GLU A 23 6.28 -11.31 26.30
N LEU A 24 5.31 -12.01 26.91
CA LEU A 24 4.20 -12.63 26.19
C LEU A 24 3.38 -11.57 25.45
N LYS A 25 3.12 -10.43 26.08
CA LYS A 25 2.40 -9.33 25.44
C LYS A 25 3.18 -8.79 24.25
N GLN A 26 4.49 -8.60 24.37
CA GLN A 26 5.32 -8.15 23.26
C GLN A 26 5.32 -9.16 22.10
N GLU A 27 5.41 -10.46 22.39
CA GLU A 27 5.34 -11.52 21.37
C GLU A 27 3.98 -11.50 20.65
N LEU A 28 2.89 -11.50 21.42
CA LEU A 28 1.53 -11.52 20.87
C LEU A 28 1.16 -10.24 20.10
N GLN A 29 1.87 -9.14 20.37
CA GLN A 29 1.72 -7.86 19.65
C GLN A 29 2.75 -7.70 18.52
N SER A 30 3.67 -8.65 18.36
CA SER A 30 4.69 -8.58 17.32
C SER A 30 4.08 -8.75 15.93
N TRP A 31 4.74 -8.15 14.93
CA TRP A 31 4.31 -8.27 13.54
C TRP A 31 4.33 -9.72 13.06
N ASP A 32 5.38 -10.47 13.43
CA ASP A 32 5.53 -11.87 13.04
C ASP A 32 4.40 -12.75 13.57
N TRP A 33 3.91 -12.44 14.78
CA TRP A 33 2.76 -13.10 15.35
C TRP A 33 1.46 -12.73 14.64
N CYS A 34 1.19 -11.42 14.48
CA CYS A 34 -0.07 -10.95 13.91
C CYS A 34 -0.19 -11.22 12.40
N PHE A 35 0.90 -11.09 11.64
CA PHE A 35 0.90 -11.07 10.17
C PHE A 35 2.00 -11.92 9.53
N GLY A 36 3.00 -12.38 10.27
CA GLY A 36 4.10 -13.20 9.72
C GLY A 36 3.66 -14.56 9.15
N ARG A 37 2.43 -14.99 9.46
CA ARG A 37 1.79 -16.20 8.89
C ARG A 37 0.94 -15.91 7.66
N THR A 38 0.78 -14.64 7.27
CA THR A 38 -0.04 -14.25 6.11
C THR A 38 0.56 -14.90 4.87
N PRO A 39 -0.22 -15.69 4.11
CA PRO A 39 0.28 -16.32 2.89
C PRO A 39 0.67 -15.25 1.88
N VAL A 40 1.57 -15.61 0.96
CA VAL A 40 1.90 -14.72 -0.15
C VAL A 40 0.67 -14.55 -1.03
N PHE A 41 0.32 -13.31 -1.34
CA PHE A 41 -0.76 -13.00 -2.28
C PHE A 41 -0.38 -11.82 -3.16
N THR A 42 -1.06 -11.73 -4.32
CA THR A 42 -0.90 -10.63 -5.25
C THR A 42 -2.21 -9.87 -5.36
N VAL A 43 -2.13 -8.55 -5.22
CA VAL A 43 -3.23 -7.63 -5.51
C VAL A 43 -3.00 -7.07 -6.89
N SER A 44 -3.95 -7.29 -7.80
CA SER A 44 -3.93 -6.73 -9.15
C SER A 44 -5.12 -5.80 -9.34
N ARG A 45 -4.86 -4.61 -9.87
CA ARG A 45 -5.89 -3.61 -10.20
C ARG A 45 -5.61 -3.03 -11.58
N THR A 46 -6.67 -2.96 -12.37
CA THR A 46 -6.63 -2.53 -13.77
C THR A 46 -7.50 -1.29 -13.93
N PHE A 47 -6.97 -0.28 -14.61
CA PHE A 47 -7.63 1.01 -14.81
C PHE A 47 -7.67 1.36 -16.29
N PRO A 48 -8.86 1.54 -16.88
CA PRO A 48 -8.98 1.98 -18.27
C PRO A 48 -8.52 3.43 -18.39
N VAL A 49 -7.53 3.69 -19.23
CA VAL A 49 -6.98 5.03 -19.48
C VAL A 49 -7.90 5.77 -20.46
N PRO A 50 -8.45 6.94 -20.07
CA PRO A 50 -9.25 7.79 -20.94
C PRO A 50 -8.47 8.20 -22.20
N ALA A 51 -9.17 8.22 -23.33
CA ALA A 51 -8.56 8.50 -24.64
C ALA A 51 -7.95 9.91 -24.70
N GLU A 52 -8.47 10.85 -23.91
CA GLU A 52 -8.03 12.24 -23.80
C GLU A 52 -6.62 12.36 -23.20
N LEU A 53 -6.19 11.36 -22.44
CA LEU A 53 -4.90 11.33 -21.74
C LEU A 53 -3.82 10.63 -22.58
N LEU A 54 -4.22 9.92 -23.63
CA LEU A 54 -3.32 9.27 -24.57
C LEU A 54 -2.78 10.32 -25.56
N ALA A 55 -1.53 10.14 -26.00
CA ALA A 55 -0.91 11.06 -26.94
C ALA A 55 -1.81 11.26 -28.20
N PRO A 56 -2.17 12.50 -28.59
CA PRO A 56 -3.15 12.78 -29.64
C PRO A 56 -2.68 12.38 -31.05
N SER A 57 -1.42 11.98 -31.20
CA SER A 57 -0.79 11.61 -32.47
C SER A 57 -1.12 10.20 -32.96
N LYS A 58 -1.82 9.36 -32.19
CA LYS A 58 -2.21 8.00 -32.60
C LYS A 58 -3.66 7.71 -32.25
N VAL A 59 -4.40 7.20 -33.23
CA VAL A 59 -5.74 6.65 -33.01
C VAL A 59 -5.57 5.28 -32.36
N TYR A 60 -5.73 5.21 -31.04
CA TYR A 60 -5.74 3.95 -30.31
C TYR A 60 -7.11 3.28 -30.51
N THR A 61 -7.15 2.15 -31.24
CA THR A 61 -8.38 1.40 -31.52
C THR A 61 -8.78 0.47 -30.36
N ALA A 62 -7.92 0.30 -29.36
CA ALA A 62 -8.14 -0.53 -28.19
C ALA A 62 -8.03 0.31 -26.90
N THR A 63 -8.88 0.00 -25.92
CA THR A 63 -8.82 0.56 -24.57
C THR A 63 -7.44 0.28 -23.97
N GLN A 64 -6.68 1.33 -23.68
CA GLN A 64 -5.41 1.23 -22.98
C GLN A 64 -5.70 1.05 -21.49
N GLU A 65 -4.98 0.16 -20.82
CA GLU A 65 -5.18 -0.12 -19.41
C GLU A 65 -3.87 0.05 -18.64
N LEU A 66 -3.95 0.76 -17.50
CA LEU A 66 -2.89 0.82 -16.50
C LEU A 66 -3.11 -0.33 -15.51
N VAL A 67 -2.13 -1.21 -15.37
CA VAL A 67 -2.20 -2.35 -14.43
C VAL A 67 -1.20 -2.14 -13.30
N ILE A 68 -1.69 -2.30 -12.07
CA ILE A 68 -0.91 -2.21 -10.84
C ILE A 68 -0.95 -3.59 -10.19
N ASN A 69 0.21 -4.24 -10.04
CA ASN A 69 0.32 -5.47 -9.27
C ASN A 69 1.20 -5.24 -8.05
N MET A 70 0.77 -5.76 -6.91
CA MET A 70 1.49 -5.69 -5.66
C MET A 70 1.55 -7.08 -5.04
N THR A 71 2.77 -7.57 -4.80
CA THR A 71 3.00 -8.83 -4.10
C THR A 71 3.20 -8.53 -2.62
N VAL A 72 2.42 -9.20 -1.78
CA VAL A 72 2.48 -9.06 -0.33
C VAL A 72 2.97 -10.38 0.26
N GLU A 73 4.04 -10.33 1.05
CA GLU A 73 4.57 -11.44 1.81
C GLU A 73 4.60 -11.06 3.29
N LYS A 74 4.05 -11.92 4.18
CA LYS A 74 4.05 -11.69 5.64
C LYS A 74 3.42 -10.33 6.03
N GLY A 75 2.44 -9.89 5.26
CA GLY A 75 1.78 -8.58 5.41
C GLY A 75 2.65 -7.37 5.00
N LEU A 76 3.85 -7.60 4.46
CA LEU A 76 4.73 -6.57 3.92
C LEU A 76 4.66 -6.58 2.41
N ILE A 77 4.77 -5.40 1.80
CA ILE A 77 4.86 -5.26 0.36
C ILE A 77 6.24 -5.77 -0.07
N ASP A 78 6.28 -6.90 -0.75
CA ASP A 78 7.53 -7.47 -1.27
C ASP A 78 7.88 -6.85 -2.62
N ASP A 79 6.91 -6.69 -3.51
CA ASP A 79 7.16 -6.17 -4.85
C ASP A 79 5.96 -5.38 -5.40
N VAL A 80 6.26 -4.43 -6.28
CA VAL A 80 5.25 -3.62 -6.95
C VAL A 80 5.63 -3.51 -8.41
N THR A 81 4.71 -3.85 -9.30
CA THR A 81 4.90 -3.72 -10.75
C THR A 81 3.81 -2.84 -11.33
N LEU A 82 4.21 -1.93 -12.22
CA LEU A 82 3.31 -1.00 -12.89
C LEU A 82 3.41 -1.23 -14.40
N SER A 83 2.38 -1.81 -14.99
CA SER A 83 2.29 -1.95 -16.45
C SER A 83 1.63 -0.71 -17.03
N ILE A 84 2.46 0.20 -17.54
CA ILE A 84 2.03 1.47 -18.10
C ILE A 84 1.77 1.28 -19.61
N PRO A 85 0.60 1.66 -20.13
CA PRO A 85 0.35 1.57 -21.56
C PRO A 85 1.24 2.55 -22.35
N PRO A 86 1.68 2.19 -23.56
CA PRO A 86 2.60 2.99 -24.37
C PRO A 86 2.10 4.42 -24.62
N GLY A 87 0.78 4.60 -24.80
CA GLY A 87 0.20 5.94 -24.99
C GLY A 87 0.32 6.87 -23.79
N LEU A 88 0.52 6.32 -22.58
CA LEU A 88 0.76 7.08 -21.35
C LEU A 88 2.27 7.36 -21.17
N ILE A 89 3.15 6.43 -21.57
CA ILE A 89 4.60 6.65 -21.58
C ILE A 89 4.99 7.74 -22.59
N GLU A 90 4.46 7.67 -23.81
CA GLU A 90 4.66 8.68 -24.86
C GLU A 90 4.19 10.08 -24.43
N SER A 91 3.27 10.15 -23.45
CA SER A 91 2.78 11.41 -22.88
C SER A 91 3.69 12.02 -21.81
N GLY A 92 4.83 11.38 -21.51
CA GLY A 92 5.85 11.85 -20.56
C GLY A 92 5.82 11.17 -19.18
N PHE A 93 5.04 10.10 -19.01
CA PHE A 93 4.93 9.40 -17.73
C PHE A 93 6.04 8.34 -17.58
N HIS A 94 6.90 8.51 -16.58
CA HIS A 94 8.04 7.61 -16.29
C HIS A 94 8.01 7.03 -14.87
N GLY A 95 6.84 6.91 -14.24
CA GLY A 95 6.64 6.60 -12.80
C GLY A 95 7.16 5.24 -12.30
N GLU A 96 7.86 4.46 -13.11
CA GLU A 96 8.20 3.06 -12.87
C GLU A 96 9.21 2.87 -11.72
N ALA A 97 10.38 3.53 -11.73
CA ALA A 97 11.45 3.23 -10.77
C ALA A 97 11.25 3.84 -9.37
N SER A 98 10.61 5.01 -9.29
CA SER A 98 10.44 5.72 -8.02
C SER A 98 9.50 4.98 -7.08
N VAL A 99 8.44 4.38 -7.60
CA VAL A 99 7.37 3.80 -6.78
C VAL A 99 7.76 2.48 -6.15
N ILE A 100 8.50 1.66 -6.88
CA ILE A 100 9.00 0.36 -6.42
C ILE A 100 9.91 0.54 -5.20
N THR A 101 10.78 1.56 -5.23
CA THR A 101 11.75 1.81 -4.14
C THR A 101 11.12 2.28 -2.83
N HIS A 102 9.98 2.99 -2.87
CA HIS A 102 9.36 3.54 -1.65
C HIS A 102 8.45 2.55 -0.90
N LEU A 103 7.88 1.58 -1.63
CA LEU A 103 6.89 0.66 -1.07
C LEU A 103 7.46 -0.65 -0.57
N LYS A 104 8.54 -1.14 -1.18
CA LYS A 104 9.14 -2.41 -0.81
C LYS A 104 9.54 -2.41 0.68
N GLY A 105 9.09 -3.42 1.41
CA GLY A 105 9.31 -3.59 2.85
C GLY A 105 8.38 -2.78 3.75
N LYS A 106 7.45 -1.98 3.22
CA LYS A 106 6.41 -1.32 4.02
C LYS A 106 5.28 -2.29 4.33
N ARG A 107 4.58 -2.03 5.44
CA ARG A 107 3.36 -2.77 5.79
C ARG A 107 2.30 -2.52 4.73
N PHE A 108 1.58 -3.56 4.35
CA PHE A 108 0.42 -3.45 3.48
C PHE A 108 -0.75 -2.83 4.27
N THR A 109 -0.80 -1.50 4.29
CA THR A 109 -1.86 -0.71 4.95
C THR A 109 -2.32 0.41 4.04
N SER A 110 -3.52 0.93 4.29
CA SER A 110 -4.08 2.05 3.52
C SER A 110 -3.19 3.29 3.57
N GLU A 111 -2.49 3.55 4.67
CA GLU A 111 -1.56 4.68 4.81
C GLU A 111 -0.34 4.54 3.89
N ALA A 112 0.21 3.33 3.74
CA ALA A 112 1.34 3.09 2.84
C ALA A 112 0.94 3.32 1.37
N LEU A 113 -0.31 3.00 1.04
CA LEU A 113 -0.87 3.23 -0.30
C LEU A 113 -1.22 4.71 -0.55
N ASN A 114 -1.66 5.44 0.47
CA ASN A 114 -1.88 6.90 0.39
C ASN A 114 -0.56 7.66 0.19
N ALA A 115 0.47 7.31 0.96
CA ALA A 115 1.80 7.92 0.81
C ALA A 115 2.40 7.68 -0.59
N LEU A 116 2.05 6.56 -1.21
CA LEU A 116 2.39 6.24 -2.60
C LEU A 116 1.67 7.13 -3.59
N GLN A 117 0.37 7.31 -3.43
CA GLN A 117 -0.41 8.21 -4.27
C GLN A 117 0.16 9.62 -4.22
N ASP A 118 0.52 10.09 -3.03
CA ASP A 118 1.16 11.39 -2.84
C ASP A 118 2.52 11.46 -3.52
N ALA A 119 3.35 10.41 -3.43
CA ALA A 119 4.67 10.35 -4.07
C ALA A 119 4.60 10.32 -5.61
N MET A 120 3.57 9.68 -6.17
CA MET A 120 3.27 9.72 -7.62
C MET A 120 2.83 11.12 -8.07
N LEU A 121 2.11 11.86 -7.21
CA LEU A 121 1.59 13.20 -7.49
C LEU A 121 2.61 14.34 -7.28
N THR A 122 3.50 14.21 -6.30
CA THR A 122 4.32 15.34 -5.83
C THR A 122 5.66 15.49 -6.52
N ARG A 123 6.19 14.46 -7.20
CA ARG A 123 7.58 14.50 -7.68
C ARG A 123 7.83 15.44 -8.87
N HIS A 124 6.80 16.07 -9.45
CA HIS A 124 6.96 17.15 -10.44
C HIS A 124 6.69 18.57 -9.92
N LEU A 125 6.40 18.76 -8.62
CA LEU A 125 6.18 20.09 -8.03
C LEU A 125 7.47 20.90 -7.75
N ASN A 126 8.64 20.41 -8.16
CA ASN A 126 9.87 21.22 -8.18
C ASN A 126 10.00 22.09 -9.45
N SER A 127 9.01 22.09 -10.33
CA SER A 127 8.88 23.04 -11.43
C SER A 127 7.50 23.70 -11.39
N ASP A 128 7.39 24.74 -10.57
CA ASP A 128 6.29 25.70 -10.47
C ASP A 128 4.88 25.16 -10.18
N VAL A 129 4.16 25.91 -9.34
CA VAL A 129 2.75 25.71 -9.01
C VAL A 129 1.90 25.77 -10.29
N LYS A 130 1.75 24.64 -10.97
CA LYS A 130 0.76 24.42 -12.01
C LYS A 130 -0.13 23.28 -11.57
N LYS A 131 -1.44 23.46 -11.79
CA LYS A 131 -2.44 22.39 -11.77
C LYS A 131 -1.81 21.08 -12.24
N LEU A 132 -1.93 20.02 -11.44
CA LEU A 132 -1.63 18.65 -11.84
C LEU A 132 -2.18 18.42 -13.26
N ASP A 133 -1.37 17.86 -14.16
CA ASP A 133 -1.83 17.51 -15.51
C ASP A 133 -3.03 16.56 -15.37
N GLU A 134 -3.99 16.60 -16.29
CA GLU A 134 -5.20 15.76 -16.22
C GLU A 134 -4.84 14.26 -16.14
N LYS A 135 -3.65 13.91 -16.63
CA LYS A 135 -3.05 12.57 -16.60
C LYS A 135 -2.58 12.14 -15.21
N GLU A 136 -1.94 13.05 -14.48
CA GLU A 136 -1.47 12.80 -13.12
C GLU A 136 -2.67 12.67 -12.17
N GLN A 137 -3.70 13.48 -12.39
CA GLN A 137 -4.97 13.36 -11.66
C GLN A 137 -5.66 12.03 -11.93
N PHE A 138 -5.56 11.49 -13.15
CA PHE A 138 -6.11 10.18 -13.47
C PHE A 138 -5.38 9.06 -12.73
N VAL A 139 -4.04 9.04 -12.76
CA VAL A 139 -3.25 8.03 -12.05
C VAL A 139 -3.49 8.10 -10.54
N ALA A 140 -3.58 9.30 -9.98
CA ALA A 140 -3.93 9.48 -8.57
C ALA A 140 -5.32 8.94 -8.24
N LYS A 141 -6.32 9.19 -9.09
CA LYS A 141 -7.66 8.61 -8.93
C LYS A 141 -7.65 7.08 -9.01
N CYS A 142 -6.80 6.50 -9.86
CA CYS A 142 -6.60 5.06 -9.92
C CYS A 142 -6.05 4.53 -8.59
N PHE A 143 -5.00 5.16 -8.05
CA PHE A 143 -4.44 4.77 -6.75
C PHE A 143 -5.42 4.96 -5.60
N ASP A 144 -6.14 6.09 -5.54
CA ASP A 144 -7.23 6.35 -4.57
C ASP A 144 -8.23 5.19 -4.57
N GLN A 145 -8.60 4.72 -5.76
CA GLN A 145 -9.52 3.60 -5.89
C GLN A 145 -8.91 2.28 -5.40
N VAL A 146 -7.60 2.05 -5.58
CA VAL A 146 -6.92 0.90 -4.94
C VAL A 146 -7.01 1.01 -3.42
N VAL A 147 -6.71 2.18 -2.85
CA VAL A 147 -6.65 2.37 -1.39
C VAL A 147 -8.02 2.23 -0.75
N ASN A 148 -9.05 2.83 -1.34
CA ASN A 148 -10.40 2.86 -0.79
C ASN A 148 -11.18 1.55 -1.01
N THR A 149 -10.62 0.57 -1.72
CA THR A 149 -11.24 -0.74 -1.97
C THR A 149 -10.62 -1.88 -1.12
N ILE A 150 -9.65 -1.56 -0.25
CA ILE A 150 -9.01 -2.49 0.70
C ILE A 150 -9.55 -2.19 2.10
#